data_AF-A0A6P0HWT2-F1
#
_entry.id   AF-A0A6P0HWT2-F1
#
_cell.length_a   1.000
_cell.length_b   1.000
_cell.length_c   1.000
_cell.angle_alpha   90.00
_cell.angle_beta   90.00
_cell.angle_gamma   90.00
#
_symmetry.space_group_name_H-M   'P 1'
#
loop_
_entity.id
_entity.type
_entity.pdbx_description
1 polymer ?
#
loop_
_entity_poly.entity_id
_entity_poly.type
_entity_poly.pdbx_seq_one_letter_code
_entity_poly.pdbx_strand_id
1 'polypeptide(L)'
;MLIICERDCQVIFLEDLQIASLVRRCKAKIGDNGQFLPNRQSVKSGLNKSLQDAAFGKFVQVLEYVAGKLGKRTIKADPKGTSQHC
;
A
#
# COMPACT_ATOMS: atom_id res chain seq x y z
N MET A 1 0.57 7.03 0.89
CA MET A 1 1.97 7.35 0.50
C MET A 1 2.09 8.84 0.22
N LEU A 2 2.42 9.60 1.26
CA LEU A 2 2.63 11.03 1.17
C LEU A 2 4.12 11.26 0.86
N ILE A 3 4.44 11.76 -0.33
CA ILE A 3 5.79 12.24 -0.65
C ILE A 3 5.76 13.76 -0.43
N ILE A 4 6.21 14.23 0.73
CA ILE A 4 6.47 15.66 0.93
C ILE A 4 7.88 15.94 0.39
N CYS A 5 7.99 16.73 -0.68
CA CYS A 5 9.26 17.10 -1.27
C CYS A 5 9.23 18.57 -1.71
N GLU A 6 9.83 19.45 -0.93
CA GLU A 6 10.43 20.67 -1.46
C GLU A 6 11.92 20.44 -1.70
N ARG A 7 12.54 21.32 -2.50
CA ARG A 7 13.83 21.14 -3.19
C ARG A 7 15.03 20.67 -2.34
N ASP A 8 14.93 20.69 -1.01
CA ASP A 8 15.93 20.23 -0.03
C ASP A 8 15.42 19.13 0.92
N CYS A 9 14.56 18.23 0.45
CA CYS A 9 14.05 17.15 1.31
C CYS A 9 15.17 16.15 1.67
N GLN A 10 15.59 16.15 2.95
CA GLN A 10 16.60 15.23 3.49
C GLN A 10 16.01 13.86 3.88
N VAL A 11 14.71 13.81 4.17
CA VAL A 11 14.04 12.64 4.73
C VAL A 11 12.73 12.35 4.03
N ILE A 12 12.57 11.13 3.54
CA ILE A 12 11.35 10.63 2.88
C ILE A 12 10.64 9.67 3.82
N PHE A 13 9.39 9.96 4.14
CA PHE A 13 8.53 9.07 4.93
C PHE A 13 7.74 8.13 4.01
N LEU A 14 7.83 6.84 4.29
CA LEU A 14 7.11 5.78 3.59
C LEU A 14 6.23 5.06 4.60
N GLU A 15 4.96 4.85 4.27
CA GLU A 15 4.11 4.00 5.09
C GLU A 15 4.60 2.55 4.98
N ASP A 16 4.77 1.86 6.11
CA ASP A 16 5.15 0.44 6.13
C ASP A 16 3.94 -0.45 5.82
N LEU A 17 3.42 -0.29 4.61
CA LEU A 17 2.29 -1.05 4.13
C LEU A 17 2.74 -2.49 3.85
N GLN A 18 2.08 -3.43 4.51
CA GLN A 18 2.17 -4.84 4.13
C GLN A 18 1.43 -5.05 2.80
N ILE A 19 2.06 -4.72 1.67
CA ILE A 19 1.46 -4.78 0.32
C ILE A 19 0.87 -6.16 0.04
N ALA A 20 1.54 -7.24 0.48
CA ALA A 20 1.03 -8.61 0.35
C ALA A 20 -0.32 -8.81 1.07
N SER A 21 -0.51 -8.19 2.23
CA SER A 21 -1.78 -8.18 2.95
C SER A 21 -2.82 -7.33 2.21
N LEU A 22 -2.42 -6.19 1.65
CA LEU A 22 -3.30 -5.32 0.88
C LEU A 22 -3.81 -5.97 -0.40
N VAL A 23 -3.01 -6.78 -1.10
CA VAL A 23 -3.47 -7.46 -2.34
C VAL A 23 -4.15 -8.80 -2.08
N ARG A 24 -4.24 -9.23 -0.80
CA ARG A 24 -4.86 -10.51 -0.45
C ARG A 24 -6.33 -10.55 -0.85
N ARG A 25 -6.76 -11.71 -1.35
CA ARG A 25 -8.17 -12.01 -1.67
C ARG A 25 -9.03 -11.94 -0.41
N CYS A 26 -10.24 -11.42 -0.53
CA CYS A 26 -11.24 -11.46 0.53
C CYS A 26 -11.58 -12.92 0.87
N LYS A 27 -11.72 -13.22 2.16
CA LYS A 27 -12.19 -14.55 2.61
C LYS A 27 -13.62 -14.77 2.12
N ALA A 28 -13.92 -15.99 1.69
CA ALA A 28 -15.30 -16.38 1.38
C ALA A 28 -16.18 -16.21 2.62
N LYS A 29 -17.39 -15.69 2.43
CA LYS A 29 -18.42 -15.64 3.47
C LYS A 29 -19.44 -16.72 3.13
N ILE A 30 -19.63 -17.67 4.03
CA ILE A 30 -20.58 -18.77 3.87
C ILE A 30 -21.73 -18.48 4.84
N GLY A 31 -22.96 -18.49 4.35
CA GLY A 31 -24.16 -18.36 5.17
C GLY A 31 -24.58 -19.68 5.81
N ASP A 32 -25.57 -19.64 6.70
CA ASP A 32 -26.01 -20.81 7.48
C ASP A 32 -26.48 -21.98 6.60
N ASN A 33 -26.96 -21.70 5.39
CA ASN A 33 -27.41 -22.68 4.42
C ASN A 33 -26.30 -23.15 3.45
N GLY A 34 -25.03 -22.84 3.73
CA GLY A 34 -23.89 -23.19 2.88
C GLY A 34 -23.69 -22.29 1.63
N GLN A 35 -24.55 -21.29 1.44
CA GLN A 35 -24.49 -20.37 0.30
C GLN A 35 -23.36 -19.33 0.43
N PHE A 36 -22.74 -18.95 -0.69
CA PHE A 36 -21.75 -17.88 -0.71
C PHE A 36 -22.42 -16.51 -0.63
N LEU A 37 -22.07 -15.74 0.40
CA LEU A 37 -22.55 -14.37 0.59
C LEU A 37 -21.59 -13.36 -0.05
N PRO A 38 -22.08 -12.19 -0.51
CA PRO A 38 -21.23 -11.11 -0.99
C PRO A 38 -20.16 -10.70 0.02
N ASN A 39 -18.90 -10.71 -0.39
CA ASN A 39 -17.74 -10.42 0.46
C ASN A 39 -16.90 -9.23 -0.02
N ARG A 40 -17.48 -8.36 -0.87
CA ARG A 40 -16.81 -7.19 -1.49
C ARG A 40 -15.57 -7.55 -2.33
N GLN A 41 -15.45 -8.80 -2.78
CA GLN A 41 -14.31 -9.25 -3.58
C GLN A 41 -14.19 -8.50 -4.92
N SER A 42 -15.29 -8.14 -5.56
CA SER A 42 -15.28 -7.40 -6.84
C SER A 42 -14.63 -6.01 -6.70
N VAL A 43 -14.99 -5.27 -5.64
CA VAL A 43 -14.37 -3.98 -5.31
C VAL A 43 -12.89 -4.17 -5.00
N LYS A 44 -12.55 -5.21 -4.22
CA LYS A 44 -11.17 -5.52 -3.86
C LYS A 44 -10.31 -5.87 -5.08
N SER A 45 -10.85 -6.60 -6.07
CA SER A 45 -10.11 -6.95 -7.28
C SER A 45 -9.71 -5.72 -8.10
N GLY A 46 -10.55 -4.68 -8.16
CA GLY A 46 -10.21 -3.42 -8.82
C GLY A 46 -8.99 -2.76 -8.17
N LEU A 47 -9.03 -2.59 -6.84
CA LEU A 47 -7.89 -2.06 -6.08
C LEU A 47 -6.63 -2.91 -6.25
N ASN A 48 -6.73 -4.24 -6.18
CA ASN A 48 -5.59 -5.13 -6.33
C ASN A 48 -4.95 -4.99 -7.71
N LYS A 49 -5.77 -4.86 -8.77
CA LYS A 49 -5.27 -4.66 -10.13
C LYS A 49 -4.51 -3.34 -10.24
N SER A 50 -5.08 -2.24 -9.74
CA SER A 50 -4.40 -0.92 -9.75
C SER A 50 -3.10 -0.92 -8.95
N LEU A 51 -3.04 -1.60 -7.80
CA LEU A 51 -1.82 -1.70 -6.99
C LEU A 51 -0.72 -2.52 -7.69
N GLN A 52 -1.11 -3.59 -8.39
CA GLN A 52 -0.16 -4.42 -9.14
C GLN A 52 0.34 -3.70 -10.39
N ASP A 53 -0.55 -3.04 -11.12
CA ASP A 53 -0.24 -2.26 -12.32
C ASP A 53 0.74 -1.11 -12.03
N ALA A 54 0.54 -0.42 -10.90
CA ALA A 54 1.46 0.61 -10.42
C ALA A 54 2.82 0.08 -9.90
N ALA A 55 3.05 -1.24 -9.92
CA ALA A 55 4.29 -1.89 -9.48
C ALA A 55 4.79 -1.43 -8.10
N PHE A 56 3.88 -1.17 -7.15
CA PHE A 56 4.17 -0.44 -5.91
C PHE A 56 5.29 -1.08 -5.06
N GLY A 57 5.36 -2.42 -5.03
CA GLY A 57 6.44 -3.13 -4.32
C GLY A 57 7.83 -2.87 -4.91
N LYS A 58 7.94 -2.76 -6.25
CA LYS A 58 9.20 -2.42 -6.92
C LYS A 58 9.51 -0.93 -6.81
N PHE A 59 8.48 -0.09 -6.86
CA PHE A 59 8.63 1.35 -6.68
C PHE A 59 9.32 1.69 -5.35
N VAL A 60 8.90 1.09 -4.22
CA VAL A 60 9.52 1.33 -2.91
C VAL A 60 11.00 0.95 -2.91
N GLN A 61 11.36 -0.20 -3.49
CA GLN A 61 12.77 -0.65 -3.58
C GLN A 61 13.63 0.33 -4.39
N VAL A 62 13.12 0.80 -5.53
CA VAL A 62 13.82 1.77 -6.39
C VAL A 62 13.94 3.12 -5.68
N LEU A 63 12.89 3.55 -4.99
CA LEU A 63 12.89 4.81 -4.24
C LEU A 63 13.93 4.79 -3.10
N GLU A 64 13.97 3.72 -2.30
CA GLU A 64 14.98 3.55 -1.25
C GLU A 64 16.40 3.57 -1.83
N TYR A 65 16.62 2.90 -2.96
CA TYR A 65 17.91 2.88 -3.65
C TYR A 65 18.32 4.27 -4.15
N VAL A 66 17.44 4.99 -4.84
CA VAL A 66 17.71 6.33 -5.39
C VAL A 66 17.89 7.34 -4.25
N ALA A 67 17.07 7.28 -3.21
CA ALA A 67 17.19 8.14 -2.04
C ALA A 67 18.55 7.95 -1.35
N GLY A 68 18.98 6.71 -1.14
CA GLY A 68 20.29 6.40 -0.57
C GLY A 68 21.45 6.92 -1.43
N LYS A 69 21.34 6.79 -2.77
CA LYS A 69 22.33 7.36 -3.71
C LYS A 69 22.44 8.88 -3.62
N LEU A 70 21.35 9.57 -3.31
CA LEU A 70 21.31 11.02 -3.16
C LEU A 70 21.63 11.49 -1.74
N GLY A 71 22.07 10.59 -0.84
CA GLY A 71 22.35 10.91 0.56
C GLY A 71 21.10 11.22 1.39
N LYS A 72 19.92 10.84 0.91
CA LYS A 72 18.64 11.05 1.60
C LYS A 72 18.28 9.85 2.46
N ARG A 73 17.57 10.10 3.55
CA ARG A 73 17.10 9.07 4.47
C ARG A 73 15.67 8.66 4.15
N THR A 74 15.39 7.36 4.10
CA THR A 74 14.02 6.84 4.09
C THR A 74 13.63 6.38 5.48
N ILE A 75 12.42 6.71 5.93
CA ILE A 75 11.87 6.29 7.22
C ILE A 75 10.52 5.62 6.98
N LYS A 76 10.36 4.43 7.54
CA LYS A 76 9.10 3.70 7.53
C LYS A 76 8.22 4.13 8.70
N ALA A 77 7.00 4.57 8.40
CA ALA A 77 6.00 5.04 9.35
C ALA A 77 4.85 4.03 9.49
N ASP A 78 4.26 3.94 10.68
CA ASP A 78 3.09 3.10 10.93
C ASP A 78 1.89 3.62 10.08
N PRO A 79 1.31 2.78 9.20
CA PRO A 79 0.16 3.17 8.38
C PRO A 79 -1.16 3.27 9.17
N LYS A 80 -1.19 2.87 10.44
CA LYS A 80 -2.44 2.82 11.21
C LYS A 80 -2.98 4.23 11.47
N GLY A 81 -4.20 4.50 10.99
CA GLY A 81 -4.91 5.76 11.25
C GLY A 81 -4.58 6.90 10.29
N THR A 82 -3.66 6.71 9.35
CA THR A 82 -3.20 7.78 8.43
C THR A 82 -4.17 8.10 7.29
N SER A 83 -5.16 7.24 7.04
CA SER A 83 -6.09 7.31 5.88
C SER A 83 -7.56 7.54 6.24
N GLN A 84 -7.85 7.86 7.51
CA GLN A 84 -9.23 7.92 8.03
C GLN A 84 -9.90 9.29 7.88
N HIS A 85 -9.14 10.33 7.56
CA HIS A 85 -9.62 11.70 7.45
C HIS A 85 -9.16 12.31 6.12
N CYS A 86 -10.05 13.01 5.44
CA CYS A 86 -9.78 13.80 4.23
C CYS A 86 -9.65 15.28 4.60
#